data_AF-A0AAD4LTF1-F1
#
_entry.id   AF-A0AAD4LTF1-F1
#
_cell.length_a   1.000
_cell.length_b   1.000
_cell.length_c   1.000
_cell.angle_alpha   90.00
_cell.angle_beta   90.00
_cell.angle_gamma   90.00
#
_symmetry.space_group_name_H-M   'P 1'
#
loop_
_entity.id
_entity.type
_entity.pdbx_description
1 polymer ?
#
loop_
_entity_poly.entity_id
_entity_poly.type
_entity_poly.pdbx_seq_one_letter_code
_entity_poly.pdbx_strand_id
1 'polypeptide(L)'
;MPNVGEATRTPTVFAASVHDVRHLGSLLRGVNFVDFALMTITSGGLTVFVEESSIIAVAAAYVPAQIFDEFTYNAPVSSPSASPTPPGLSQSEEPTVLEFPLRIFIDSLSIFSTGPAPSAVEGRAKTRRWVRDRDDGGEDDVPRGRIEAYFPPVLGKTVGMRLSYAGEGHPLSLLVAEGSAEPDAKFEVTTYTADSQPDMSFDIEQTVLQLILKSSWLRDALSEIDPSCDKLTLIGNPPPAQDSPSRRPRATASPPIFRIHAEGAFGSTEMDYPNDREVLETVHCAEPVSFSYRVAHIARAQRALQSSSKTSLRIGNDGTMNMQFLVPSPLVRGGTNEAFISFRVKQLVHSTSCS
;
A
#
# COMPACT_ATOMS: atom_id res chain seq x y z
N MET A 1 -38.47 29.65 -27.77
CA MET A 1 -37.64 28.43 -27.77
C MET A 1 -36.44 28.70 -26.87
N PRO A 2 -36.44 28.28 -25.59
CA PRO A 2 -35.28 28.46 -24.73
C PRO A 2 -34.22 27.39 -25.05
N ASN A 3 -32.97 27.83 -24.94
CA ASN A 3 -31.75 27.14 -25.33
C ASN A 3 -31.52 25.89 -24.46
N VAL A 4 -31.20 24.76 -25.10
CA VAL A 4 -30.98 23.47 -24.43
C VAL A 4 -29.60 23.46 -23.77
N GLY A 5 -29.62 23.40 -22.43
CA GLY A 5 -28.68 22.63 -21.61
C GLY A 5 -27.19 22.87 -21.84
N GLU A 6 -26.68 24.00 -21.36
CA GLU A 6 -25.27 24.08 -20.94
C GLU A 6 -25.14 23.20 -19.69
N ALA A 7 -24.76 21.94 -19.88
CA ALA A 7 -24.41 21.06 -18.78
C ALA A 7 -23.18 21.66 -18.08
N THR A 8 -23.41 22.33 -16.96
CA THR A 8 -22.40 22.74 -16.01
C THR A 8 -21.59 21.50 -15.63
N ARG A 9 -20.46 21.29 -16.31
CA ARG A 9 -19.46 20.29 -15.91
C ARG A 9 -18.99 20.72 -14.52
N THR A 10 -19.50 20.07 -13.48
CA THR A 10 -18.95 20.22 -12.14
C THR A 10 -17.46 19.89 -12.22
N PRO A 11 -16.57 20.80 -11.78
CA PRO A 11 -15.15 20.56 -11.85
C PRO A 11 -14.83 19.34 -10.98
N THR A 12 -14.31 18.29 -11.59
CA THR A 12 -13.95 17.08 -10.87
C THR A 12 -12.70 17.36 -10.05
N VAL A 13 -12.80 17.22 -8.72
CA VAL A 13 -11.67 17.44 -7.80
C VAL A 13 -10.55 16.44 -8.07
N PHE A 14 -10.90 15.19 -8.32
CA PHE A 14 -9.93 14.14 -8.56
C PHE A 14 -10.39 13.16 -9.64
N ALA A 15 -9.50 12.79 -10.54
CA ALA A 15 -9.68 11.68 -11.46
C ALA A 15 -8.35 10.97 -11.70
N ALA A 16 -8.37 9.63 -11.68
CA ALA A 16 -7.22 8.83 -12.05
C ALA A 16 -7.62 7.56 -12.81
N SER A 17 -6.73 7.04 -13.64
CA SER A 17 -6.96 5.78 -14.36
C SER A 17 -5.75 4.85 -14.31
N VAL A 18 -6.02 3.54 -14.38
CA VAL A 18 -5.02 2.48 -14.56
C VAL A 18 -5.52 1.48 -15.59
N HIS A 19 -4.63 0.97 -16.43
CA HIS A 19 -4.91 -0.14 -17.36
C HIS A 19 -4.97 -1.51 -16.66
N ASP A 20 -4.33 -1.64 -15.50
CA ASP A 20 -4.32 -2.86 -14.69
C ASP A 20 -4.55 -2.55 -13.20
N VAL A 21 -5.77 -2.86 -12.75
CA VAL A 21 -6.21 -2.64 -11.36
C VAL A 21 -5.50 -3.53 -10.34
N ARG A 22 -4.81 -4.60 -10.76
CA ARG A 22 -4.25 -5.60 -9.82
C ARG A 22 -3.21 -5.01 -8.88
N HIS A 23 -2.36 -4.11 -9.36
CA HIS A 23 -1.34 -3.49 -8.52
C HIS A 23 -1.97 -2.60 -7.44
N LEU A 24 -2.89 -1.71 -7.82
CA LEU A 24 -3.67 -0.89 -6.88
C LEU A 24 -4.47 -1.76 -5.90
N GLY A 25 -5.15 -2.79 -6.40
CA GLY A 25 -5.90 -3.73 -5.57
C GLY A 25 -5.00 -4.48 -4.58
N SER A 26 -3.75 -4.79 -4.94
CA SER A 26 -2.79 -5.46 -4.04
C SER A 26 -2.32 -4.55 -2.91
N LEU A 27 -2.13 -3.26 -3.19
CA LEU A 27 -1.82 -2.23 -2.18
C LEU A 27 -2.97 -2.07 -1.18
N LEU A 28 -4.19 -1.90 -1.68
CA LEU A 28 -5.38 -1.70 -0.84
C LEU A 28 -5.74 -2.94 -0.03
N ARG A 29 -5.60 -4.15 -0.59
CA ARG A 29 -5.79 -5.41 0.16
C ARG A 29 -4.80 -5.56 1.31
N GLY A 30 -3.58 -5.02 1.17
CA GLY A 30 -2.56 -5.06 2.21
C GLY A 30 -2.92 -4.25 3.47
N VAL A 31 -3.84 -3.29 3.36
CA VAL A 31 -4.34 -2.47 4.48
C VAL A 31 -5.79 -2.79 4.87
N ASN A 32 -6.42 -3.82 4.28
CA ASN A 32 -7.85 -4.10 4.42
C ASN A 32 -8.26 -4.82 5.72
N PHE A 33 -7.85 -4.35 6.89
CA PHE A 33 -8.18 -5.01 8.17
C PHE A 33 -9.24 -4.28 9.00
N VAL A 34 -9.83 -3.21 8.45
CA VAL A 34 -10.94 -2.44 9.00
C VAL A 34 -11.99 -2.16 7.92
N ASP A 35 -13.20 -1.81 8.31
CA ASP A 35 -14.30 -1.58 7.36
C ASP A 35 -14.23 -0.23 6.66
N PHE A 36 -13.76 0.82 7.36
CA PHE A 36 -13.63 2.18 6.87
C PHE A 36 -12.16 2.60 6.80
N ALA A 37 -11.82 3.37 5.76
CA ALA A 37 -10.50 3.93 5.58
C ALA A 37 -10.57 5.41 5.22
N LEU A 38 -9.49 6.11 5.52
CA LEU A 38 -9.27 7.48 5.14
C LEU A 38 -8.44 7.53 3.87
N MET A 39 -8.87 8.29 2.87
CA MET A 39 -8.10 8.59 1.68
C MET A 39 -7.68 10.05 1.69
N THR A 40 -6.38 10.29 1.56
CA THR A 40 -5.79 11.61 1.34
C THR A 40 -5.32 11.70 -0.11
N ILE A 41 -5.79 12.72 -0.81
CA ILE A 41 -5.51 12.98 -2.24
C ILE A 41 -4.68 14.26 -2.33
N THR A 42 -3.57 14.18 -3.05
CA THR A 42 -2.66 15.30 -3.30
C THR A 42 -2.21 15.30 -4.76
N SER A 43 -1.53 16.37 -5.18
CA SER A 43 -0.86 16.41 -6.50
C SER A 43 0.22 15.32 -6.66
N GLY A 44 0.75 14.78 -5.56
CA GLY A 44 1.75 13.72 -5.55
C GLY A 44 1.19 12.29 -5.63
N GLY A 45 -0.11 12.09 -5.38
CA GLY A 45 -0.73 10.76 -5.38
C GLY A 45 -1.80 10.57 -4.31
N LEU A 46 -2.11 9.31 -4.03
CA LEU A 46 -3.09 8.88 -3.04
C LEU A 46 -2.40 8.24 -1.84
N THR A 47 -2.92 8.48 -0.64
CA THR A 47 -2.57 7.68 0.54
C THR A 47 -3.85 7.18 1.21
N VAL A 48 -3.93 5.89 1.47
CA VAL A 48 -5.07 5.27 2.16
C VAL A 48 -4.63 4.82 3.55
N PHE A 49 -5.22 5.40 4.59
CA PHE A 49 -4.94 5.11 5.99
C PHE A 49 -6.04 4.26 6.62
N VAL A 50 -5.62 3.40 7.53
CA VAL A 50 -6.49 2.58 8.36
C VAL A 50 -5.96 2.56 9.78
N GLU A 51 -6.88 2.52 10.75
CA GLU A 51 -6.55 2.47 12.17
C GLU A 51 -7.43 1.43 12.87
N GLU A 52 -6.80 0.55 13.64
CA GLU A 52 -7.45 -0.46 14.47
C GLU A 52 -7.13 -0.23 15.96
N SER A 53 -8.14 -0.40 16.81
CA SER A 53 -8.04 -0.40 18.27
C SER A 53 -7.37 0.85 18.86
N SER A 54 -7.86 2.05 18.53
CA SER A 54 -7.41 3.31 19.13
C SER A 54 -5.89 3.53 18.97
N ILE A 55 -5.44 3.57 17.71
CA ILE A 55 -4.05 3.83 17.30
C ILE A 55 -3.06 2.72 17.73
N ILE A 56 -3.52 1.54 18.13
CA ILE A 56 -2.60 0.43 18.45
C ILE A 56 -1.96 -0.12 17.18
N ALA A 57 -2.75 -0.32 16.12
CA ALA A 57 -2.26 -0.72 14.81
C ALA A 57 -2.76 0.27 13.75
N VAL A 58 -1.82 0.89 13.04
CA VAL A 58 -2.12 1.85 11.97
C VAL A 58 -1.40 1.40 10.71
N ALA A 59 -2.04 1.50 9.55
CA ALA A 59 -1.36 1.27 8.29
C ALA A 59 -1.71 2.35 7.26
N ALA A 60 -0.80 2.56 6.33
CA ALA A 60 -0.98 3.46 5.21
C ALA A 60 -0.46 2.83 3.93
N ALA A 61 -1.27 2.81 2.88
CA ALA A 61 -0.84 2.47 1.53
C ALA A 61 -0.55 3.75 0.75
N TYR A 62 0.69 3.95 0.35
CA TYR A 62 1.13 5.11 -0.43
C TYR A 62 1.18 4.75 -1.91
N VAL A 63 0.43 5.50 -2.71
CA VAL A 63 0.28 5.27 -4.15
C VAL A 63 0.67 6.56 -4.90
N PRO A 64 1.94 6.68 -5.34
CA PRO A 64 2.39 7.80 -6.14
C PRO A 64 1.56 8.01 -7.41
N ALA A 65 1.37 9.27 -7.82
CA ALA A 65 0.61 9.64 -9.02
C ALA A 65 1.12 8.96 -10.30
N GLN A 66 2.41 8.60 -10.36
CA GLN A 66 3.05 7.99 -11.52
C GLN A 66 2.65 6.52 -11.75
N ILE A 67 1.98 5.89 -10.78
CA ILE A 67 1.39 4.56 -10.94
C ILE A 67 0.15 4.60 -11.84
N PHE A 68 -0.51 5.75 -11.90
CA PHE A 68 -1.68 5.96 -12.72
C PHE A 68 -1.27 6.38 -14.14
N ASP A 69 -2.02 5.90 -15.13
CA ASP A 69 -1.81 6.29 -16.54
C ASP A 69 -2.27 7.74 -16.76
N GLU A 70 -3.33 8.14 -16.06
CA GLU A 70 -3.82 9.51 -15.95
C GLU A 70 -4.01 9.83 -14.47
N PHE A 71 -3.55 11.00 -14.03
CA PHE A 71 -3.78 11.51 -12.69
C PHE A 71 -4.04 13.01 -12.76
N THR A 72 -5.26 13.42 -12.40
CA THR A 72 -5.67 14.83 -12.33
C THR A 72 -6.17 15.11 -10.94
N TYR A 73 -5.59 16.10 -10.29
CA TYR A 73 -6.03 16.60 -9.01
C TYR A 73 -6.14 18.13 -9.06
N ASN A 74 -7.31 18.64 -8.70
CA ASN A 74 -7.59 20.07 -8.60
C ASN A 74 -7.82 20.36 -7.12
N ALA A 75 -6.80 20.94 -6.46
CA ALA A 75 -6.90 21.27 -5.05
C ALA A 75 -8.11 22.21 -4.80
N PRO A 76 -8.91 21.97 -3.76
CA PRO A 76 -9.97 22.90 -3.37
C PRO A 76 -9.32 24.25 -3.05
N VAL A 77 -9.77 25.30 -3.72
CA VAL A 77 -9.24 26.64 -3.50
C VAL A 77 -9.70 27.10 -2.12
N SER A 78 -8.79 27.20 -1.15
CA SER A 78 -9.09 27.81 0.15
C SER A 78 -9.58 29.23 -0.14
N SER A 79 -10.86 29.51 0.14
CA SER A 79 -11.39 30.86 0.03
C SER A 79 -10.54 31.77 0.94
N PRO A 80 -10.00 32.89 0.42
CA PRO A 80 -9.15 33.75 1.23
C PRO A 80 -9.98 34.27 2.40
N SER A 81 -9.65 33.82 3.60
CA SER A 81 -10.11 34.46 4.83
C SER A 81 -9.77 35.95 4.72
N ALA A 82 -10.74 36.81 5.03
CA ALA A 82 -10.65 38.26 4.91
C ALA A 82 -9.71 38.88 5.97
N SER A 83 -8.45 38.46 6.01
CA SER A 83 -7.37 39.09 6.77
C SER A 83 -6.28 39.57 5.82
N PRO A 84 -5.88 40.86 5.87
CA PRO A 84 -4.85 41.39 5.00
C PRO A 84 -3.49 40.86 5.45
N THR A 85 -2.99 39.83 4.78
CA THR A 85 -1.64 39.29 5.01
C THR A 85 -0.79 39.53 3.76
N PRO A 86 0.46 40.04 3.88
CA PRO A 86 1.25 40.51 2.74
C PRO A 86 1.57 39.40 1.71
N PRO A 87 1.80 39.77 0.43
CA PRO A 87 2.04 38.81 -0.64
C PRO A 87 3.46 38.28 -0.55
N GLY A 88 3.61 37.00 -0.20
CA GLY A 88 4.93 36.38 -0.21
C GLY A 88 5.08 35.10 0.60
N LEU A 89 4.11 34.19 0.59
CA LEU A 89 4.34 32.80 1.01
C LEU A 89 3.51 31.89 0.10
N SER A 90 4.15 30.85 -0.44
CA SER A 90 3.60 29.83 -1.33
C SER A 90 2.23 29.34 -0.86
N GLN A 91 1.22 29.36 -1.74
CA GLN A 91 -0.06 28.69 -1.52
C GLN A 91 0.23 27.21 -1.18
N SER A 92 0.06 26.82 0.07
CA SER A 92 0.12 25.42 0.48
C SER A 92 -1.13 24.75 -0.07
N GLU A 93 -0.99 23.88 -1.08
CA GLU A 93 -2.09 23.05 -1.57
C GLU A 93 -2.68 22.25 -0.41
N GLU A 94 -3.92 22.53 -0.01
CA GLU A 94 -4.60 21.73 1.02
C GLU A 94 -5.01 20.38 0.43
N PRO A 95 -4.66 19.26 1.08
CA PRO A 95 -5.01 17.94 0.59
C PRO A 95 -6.52 17.71 0.72
N THR A 96 -7.10 16.96 -0.23
CA THR A 96 -8.48 16.51 -0.10
C THR A 96 -8.50 15.22 0.72
N VAL A 97 -9.29 15.21 1.78
CA VAL A 97 -9.39 14.09 2.72
C VAL A 97 -10.84 13.60 2.74
N LEU A 98 -11.04 12.29 2.57
CA LEU A 98 -12.35 11.66 2.60
C LEU A 98 -12.29 10.29 3.27
N GLU A 99 -13.34 9.91 3.97
CA GLU A 99 -13.51 8.57 4.53
C GLU A 99 -14.44 7.75 3.64
N PHE A 100 -14.17 6.45 3.48
CA PHE A 100 -14.96 5.56 2.62
C PHE A 100 -14.95 4.11 3.13
N PRO A 101 -15.98 3.31 2.82
CA PRO A 101 -15.99 1.87 3.11
C PRO A 101 -14.97 1.10 2.27
N LEU A 102 -13.78 0.86 2.85
CA LEU A 102 -12.65 0.23 2.16
C LEU A 102 -12.99 -1.16 1.63
N ARG A 103 -13.71 -1.96 2.42
CA ARG A 103 -14.04 -3.34 2.06
C ARG A 103 -14.91 -3.39 0.80
N ILE A 104 -15.97 -2.57 0.75
CA ILE A 104 -16.86 -2.46 -0.42
C ILE A 104 -16.06 -1.98 -1.64
N PHE A 105 -15.18 -1.01 -1.45
CA PHE A 105 -14.31 -0.53 -2.52
C PHE A 105 -13.43 -1.65 -3.09
N ILE A 106 -12.76 -2.43 -2.25
CA ILE A 106 -11.90 -3.54 -2.70
C ILE A 106 -12.72 -4.66 -3.37
N ASP A 107 -13.89 -4.98 -2.83
CA ASP A 107 -14.77 -5.99 -3.41
C ASP A 107 -15.19 -5.59 -4.83
N SER A 108 -15.49 -4.30 -5.07
CA SER A 108 -15.83 -3.79 -6.40
C SER A 108 -14.69 -3.92 -7.42
N LEU A 109 -13.42 -3.80 -6.99
CA LEU A 109 -12.25 -4.07 -7.84
C LEU A 109 -12.08 -5.57 -8.15
N SER A 110 -12.55 -6.44 -7.26
CA SER A 110 -12.30 -7.89 -7.34
C SER A 110 -13.23 -8.63 -8.29
N ILE A 111 -14.40 -8.06 -8.62
CA ILE A 111 -15.43 -8.70 -9.45
C ILE A 111 -14.86 -9.16 -10.81
N PHE A 112 -13.95 -8.38 -11.39
CA PHE A 112 -13.35 -8.65 -12.71
C PHE A 112 -11.90 -9.18 -12.61
N SER A 113 -11.27 -9.10 -11.44
CA SER A 113 -9.83 -9.38 -11.25
C SER A 113 -9.51 -10.84 -10.90
N THR A 114 -10.44 -11.78 -11.05
CA THR A 114 -10.29 -13.18 -10.56
C THR A 114 -9.37 -14.08 -11.40
N GLY A 115 -8.66 -13.55 -12.39
CA GLY A 115 -7.67 -14.30 -13.17
C GLY A 115 -6.25 -14.20 -12.60
N PRO A 116 -5.46 -15.30 -12.53
CA PRO A 116 -4.04 -15.21 -12.22
C PRO A 116 -3.34 -14.29 -13.22
N ALA A 117 -2.32 -13.56 -12.75
CA ALA A 117 -1.48 -12.76 -13.63
C ALA A 117 -0.96 -13.62 -14.79
N PRO A 118 -0.94 -13.12 -16.04
CA PRO A 118 -0.26 -13.84 -17.10
C PRO A 118 1.20 -13.95 -16.69
N SER A 119 1.61 -15.16 -16.31
CA SER A 119 3.00 -15.49 -16.08
C SER A 119 3.75 -15.15 -17.37
N ALA A 120 4.81 -14.35 -17.27
CA ALA A 120 5.66 -14.04 -18.41
C ALA A 120 6.30 -15.34 -18.90
N VAL A 121 5.70 -15.97 -19.91
CA VAL A 121 6.29 -17.13 -20.56
C VAL A 121 7.29 -16.63 -21.60
N GLU A 122 8.57 -16.66 -21.23
CA GLU A 122 9.67 -16.66 -22.18
C GLU A 122 9.57 -17.91 -23.07
N GLY A 123 9.36 -17.76 -24.38
CA GLY A 123 9.32 -18.94 -25.27
C GLY A 123 8.78 -18.76 -26.70
N ARG A 124 9.53 -18.05 -27.55
CA ARG A 124 9.79 -18.37 -28.97
C ARG A 124 8.70 -19.01 -29.88
N ALA A 125 8.12 -18.15 -30.72
CA ALA A 125 7.97 -18.27 -32.18
C ALA A 125 6.87 -19.16 -32.86
N LYS A 126 6.25 -18.50 -33.87
CA LYS A 126 5.63 -18.98 -35.13
C LYS A 126 4.23 -19.60 -35.08
N THR A 127 3.25 -18.85 -35.59
CA THR A 127 2.66 -19.11 -36.92
C THR A 127 1.86 -17.92 -37.42
N ARG A 128 2.24 -17.45 -38.63
CA ARG A 128 1.46 -16.53 -39.46
C ARG A 128 0.29 -17.29 -40.08
N ARG A 129 -0.91 -16.69 -40.14
CA ARG A 129 -1.85 -16.95 -41.23
C ARG A 129 -2.69 -15.71 -41.54
N TRP A 130 -2.51 -15.22 -42.77
CA TRP A 130 -3.28 -14.20 -43.48
C TRP A 130 -4.73 -14.72 -43.74
N VAL A 131 -5.82 -13.97 -43.92
CA VAL A 131 -6.29 -12.99 -44.95
C VAL A 131 -7.77 -12.74 -44.51
N ARG A 132 -8.47 -11.58 -44.55
CA ARG A 132 -8.78 -10.70 -45.69
C ARG A 132 -9.56 -9.46 -45.25
N ASP A 133 -9.23 -8.33 -45.87
CA ASP A 133 -10.04 -7.12 -46.05
C ASP A 133 -11.50 -7.39 -46.44
N ARG A 134 -12.41 -6.60 -45.87
CA ARG A 134 -13.51 -5.95 -46.61
C ARG A 134 -13.82 -4.58 -46.01
N ASP A 135 -13.67 -3.59 -46.87
CA ASP A 135 -14.01 -2.18 -46.84
C ASP A 135 -15.53 -1.95 -46.96
N ASP A 136 -16.09 -0.99 -46.21
CA ASP A 136 -17.36 -0.22 -46.38
C ASP A 136 -17.59 0.55 -45.05
N GLY A 137 -17.89 1.83 -44.89
CA GLY A 137 -18.20 2.97 -45.74
C GLY A 137 -18.86 4.05 -44.84
N GLY A 138 -18.61 5.34 -45.08
CA GLY A 138 -19.58 6.43 -44.80
C GLY A 138 -19.58 7.19 -43.46
N GLU A 139 -19.23 8.48 -43.56
CA GLU A 139 -19.80 9.69 -42.92
C GLU A 139 -19.53 10.07 -41.44
N ASP A 140 -18.88 11.24 -41.32
CA ASP A 140 -19.13 12.38 -40.42
C ASP A 140 -19.49 12.13 -38.95
N ASP A 141 -18.53 12.36 -38.05
CA ASP A 141 -18.85 13.11 -36.82
C ASP A 141 -17.63 13.80 -36.17
N VAL A 142 -17.91 14.98 -35.63
CA VAL A 142 -16.98 15.97 -35.06
C VAL A 142 -16.26 15.42 -33.81
N PRO A 143 -14.96 15.69 -33.57
CA PRO A 143 -14.23 15.08 -32.46
C PRO A 143 -14.62 15.73 -31.11
N ARG A 144 -15.71 15.23 -30.50
CA ARG A 144 -15.98 15.41 -29.07
C ARG A 144 -15.03 14.51 -28.29
N GLY A 145 -14.24 15.12 -27.40
CA GLY A 145 -13.23 14.47 -26.55
C GLY A 145 -13.68 13.12 -26.03
N ARG A 146 -13.11 12.07 -26.62
CA ARG A 146 -13.59 10.70 -26.54
C ARG A 146 -12.80 9.98 -25.44
N ILE A 147 -13.52 9.43 -24.47
CA ILE A 147 -12.99 8.66 -23.32
C ILE A 147 -12.13 7.46 -23.79
N GLU A 148 -12.25 7.08 -25.07
CA GLU A 148 -11.39 6.17 -25.82
C GLU A 148 -9.89 6.48 -25.72
N ALA A 149 -9.50 7.73 -25.48
CA ALA A 149 -8.10 8.11 -25.31
C ALA A 149 -7.44 7.49 -24.05
N TYR A 150 -8.24 7.00 -23.10
CA TYR A 150 -7.76 6.54 -21.79
C TYR A 150 -7.62 5.01 -21.68
N PHE A 151 -8.14 4.24 -22.64
CA PHE A 151 -8.10 2.77 -22.61
C PHE A 151 -7.58 2.18 -23.93
N PRO A 152 -6.28 2.35 -24.24
CA PRO A 152 -5.70 1.69 -25.40
C PRO A 152 -5.76 0.15 -25.21
N PRO A 153 -6.11 -0.62 -26.25
CA PRO A 153 -6.22 -2.07 -26.16
C PRO A 153 -4.83 -2.69 -25.96
N VAL A 154 -4.53 -3.09 -24.72
CA VAL A 154 -3.33 -3.86 -24.39
C VAL A 154 -3.63 -5.34 -24.57
N LEU A 155 -2.74 -6.06 -25.25
CA LEU A 155 -2.87 -7.48 -25.55
C LEU A 155 -2.70 -8.32 -24.27
N GLY A 156 -3.80 -8.56 -23.57
CA GLY A 156 -3.91 -9.38 -22.35
C GLY A 156 -5.25 -9.11 -21.67
N LYS A 157 -5.79 -10.07 -20.90
CA LYS A 157 -6.98 -9.81 -20.07
C LYS A 157 -6.57 -8.93 -18.88
N THR A 158 -6.49 -7.62 -19.11
CA THR A 158 -6.29 -6.63 -18.06
C THR A 158 -7.60 -5.93 -17.76
N VAL A 159 -7.80 -5.63 -16.49
CA VAL A 159 -8.96 -4.89 -16.01
C VAL A 159 -8.50 -3.46 -15.78
N GLY A 160 -8.93 -2.57 -16.65
CA GLY A 160 -8.75 -1.14 -16.53
C GLY A 160 -9.74 -0.55 -15.52
N MET A 161 -9.35 0.56 -14.91
CA MET A 161 -10.12 1.27 -13.90
C MET A 161 -10.00 2.77 -14.12
N ARG A 162 -11.10 3.51 -13.96
CA ARG A 162 -11.11 4.96 -13.76
C ARG A 162 -11.79 5.29 -12.44
N LEU A 163 -11.07 5.97 -11.56
CA LEU A 163 -11.55 6.48 -10.29
C LEU A 163 -11.79 7.98 -10.41
N SER A 164 -12.91 8.48 -9.88
CA SER A 164 -13.24 9.90 -9.92
C SER A 164 -14.00 10.37 -8.68
N TYR A 165 -13.76 11.60 -8.29
CA TYR A 165 -14.38 12.25 -7.14
C TYR A 165 -14.68 13.72 -7.47
N ALA A 166 -15.97 14.10 -7.39
CA ALA A 166 -16.42 15.43 -7.76
C ALA A 166 -16.21 16.47 -6.65
N GLY A 167 -15.88 16.05 -5.43
CA GLY A 167 -15.72 16.92 -4.26
C GLY A 167 -16.62 16.53 -3.10
N GLU A 168 -16.57 17.30 -2.02
CA GLU A 168 -17.32 17.04 -0.79
C GLU A 168 -18.82 16.79 -1.06
N GLY A 169 -19.38 15.81 -0.35
CA GLY A 169 -20.78 15.40 -0.50
C GLY A 169 -21.10 14.51 -1.72
N HIS A 170 -20.14 14.25 -2.61
CA HIS A 170 -20.34 13.35 -3.76
C HIS A 170 -19.73 11.97 -3.52
N PRO A 171 -20.26 10.88 -4.10
CA PRO A 171 -19.66 9.57 -3.96
C PRO A 171 -18.34 9.47 -4.75
N LEU A 172 -17.49 8.53 -4.33
CA LEU A 172 -16.33 8.08 -5.09
C LEU A 172 -16.84 7.17 -6.21
N SER A 173 -16.71 7.61 -7.47
CA SER A 173 -17.18 6.88 -8.62
C SER A 173 -16.05 6.07 -9.26
N LEU A 174 -16.29 4.76 -9.37
CA LEU A 174 -15.37 3.78 -9.91
C LEU A 174 -15.96 3.20 -11.20
N LEU A 175 -15.26 3.36 -12.32
CA LEU A 175 -15.57 2.73 -13.60
C LEU A 175 -14.54 1.62 -13.84
N VAL A 176 -15.00 0.45 -14.24
CA VAL A 176 -14.16 -0.73 -14.51
C VAL A 176 -14.44 -1.24 -15.92
N ALA A 177 -13.39 -1.61 -16.66
CA ALA A 177 -13.46 -2.14 -18.02
C ALA A 177 -12.50 -3.34 -18.17
N GLU A 178 -12.97 -4.46 -18.71
CA GLU A 178 -12.20 -5.67 -18.98
C GLU A 178 -12.08 -5.90 -20.50
N GLY A 179 -10.89 -5.69 -21.06
CA GLY A 179 -10.60 -6.03 -22.46
C GLY A 179 -11.42 -5.25 -23.51
N SER A 180 -12.20 -4.26 -23.10
CA SER A 180 -12.97 -3.36 -23.96
C SER A 180 -12.67 -1.90 -23.58
N ALA A 181 -12.93 -0.98 -24.50
CA ALA A 181 -12.74 0.45 -24.26
C ALA A 181 -13.94 1.08 -23.51
N GLU A 182 -15.07 0.37 -23.41
CA GLU A 182 -16.26 0.83 -22.70
C GLU A 182 -16.26 0.29 -21.26
N PRO A 183 -16.76 1.06 -20.29
CA PRO A 183 -16.87 0.59 -18.92
C PRO A 183 -17.94 -0.50 -18.80
N ASP A 184 -17.54 -1.69 -18.40
CA ASP A 184 -18.43 -2.82 -18.14
C ASP A 184 -19.26 -2.61 -16.85
N ALA A 185 -18.72 -1.85 -15.90
CA ALA A 185 -19.40 -1.56 -14.65
C ALA A 185 -19.07 -0.18 -14.09
N LYS A 186 -20.06 0.41 -13.40
CA LYS A 186 -19.93 1.62 -12.60
C LYS A 186 -20.36 1.34 -11.17
N PHE A 187 -19.49 1.66 -10.22
CA PHE A 187 -19.77 1.61 -8.79
C PHE A 187 -19.70 3.03 -8.21
N GLU A 188 -20.57 3.32 -7.26
CA GLU A 188 -20.57 4.57 -6.51
C GLU A 188 -20.44 4.22 -5.03
N VAL A 189 -19.32 4.64 -4.44
CA VAL A 189 -19.01 4.40 -3.03
C VAL A 189 -19.25 5.69 -2.26
N THR A 190 -20.14 5.65 -1.28
CA THR A 190 -20.44 6.79 -0.42
C THR A 190 -19.18 7.25 0.32
N THR A 191 -18.94 8.56 0.33
CA THR A 191 -17.84 9.18 1.07
C THR A 191 -18.37 9.96 2.26
N TYR A 192 -17.55 10.06 3.30
CA TYR A 192 -17.83 10.80 4.53
C TYR A 192 -16.72 11.82 4.78
N THR A 193 -17.04 12.87 5.54
CA THR A 193 -16.06 13.83 6.05
C THR A 193 -15.29 13.20 7.20
N ALA A 194 -13.97 13.27 7.17
CA ALA A 194 -13.13 12.72 8.22
C ALA A 194 -12.79 13.75 9.30
N ASP A 195 -12.80 13.33 10.56
CA ASP A 195 -12.52 14.21 11.70
C ASP A 195 -11.01 14.39 11.95
N SER A 196 -10.19 13.37 11.69
CA SER A 196 -8.73 13.42 11.88
C SER A 196 -7.99 12.38 11.04
N GLN A 197 -6.74 12.69 10.67
CA GLN A 197 -5.85 11.76 9.97
C GLN A 197 -4.98 10.99 10.97
N PRO A 198 -4.81 9.66 10.82
CA PRO A 198 -3.89 8.90 11.65
C PRO A 198 -2.46 9.42 11.50
N ASP A 199 -1.79 9.69 12.62
CA ASP A 199 -0.39 10.08 12.62
C ASP A 199 0.47 8.86 12.27
N MET A 200 1.20 8.92 11.15
CA MET A 200 2.14 7.88 10.70
C MET A 200 3.61 8.26 10.94
N SER A 201 3.88 9.30 11.74
CA SER A 201 5.24 9.71 12.07
C SER A 201 6.00 8.63 12.85
N PHE A 202 7.31 8.55 12.60
CA PHE A 202 8.22 7.64 13.28
C PHE A 202 9.58 8.31 13.38
N ASP A 203 10.13 8.40 14.59
CA ASP A 203 11.44 9.01 14.82
C ASP A 203 12.55 8.02 14.42
N ILE A 204 13.16 8.31 13.28
CA ILE A 204 14.23 7.47 12.73
C ILE A 204 15.48 7.54 13.62
N GLU A 205 15.75 8.67 14.26
CA GLU A 205 16.95 8.86 15.09
C GLU A 205 16.89 8.03 16.37
N GLN A 206 15.69 7.71 16.85
CA GLN A 206 15.46 6.86 18.02
C GLN A 206 15.34 5.37 17.68
N THR A 207 15.69 4.96 16.47
CA THR A 207 15.66 3.55 16.06
C THR A 207 16.73 2.74 16.77
N VAL A 208 16.32 1.72 17.53
CA VAL A 208 17.25 0.80 18.24
C VAL A 208 17.47 -0.51 17.49
N LEU A 209 16.53 -0.91 16.64
CA LEU A 209 16.64 -2.07 15.75
C LEU A 209 16.17 -1.70 14.36
N GLN A 210 17.00 -1.94 13.36
CA GLN A 210 16.64 -1.80 11.94
C GLN A 210 17.07 -3.06 11.18
N LEU A 211 16.12 -3.62 10.43
CA LEU A 211 16.30 -4.82 9.62
C LEU A 211 15.70 -4.59 8.22
N ILE A 212 16.38 -5.05 7.18
CA ILE A 212 15.80 -5.20 5.84
C ILE A 212 15.91 -6.68 5.47
N LEU A 213 14.78 -7.28 5.12
CA LEU A 213 14.69 -8.68 4.74
C LEU A 213 13.69 -8.91 3.61
N LYS A 214 13.82 -10.04 2.91
CA LYS A 214 12.81 -10.47 1.93
C LYS A 214 11.49 -10.72 2.66
N SER A 215 10.40 -10.19 2.13
CA SER A 215 9.08 -10.28 2.78
C SER A 215 8.57 -11.71 2.91
N SER A 216 9.00 -12.63 2.05
CA SER A 216 8.65 -14.06 2.13
C SER A 216 9.02 -14.66 3.48
N TRP A 217 10.17 -14.29 4.05
CA TRP A 217 10.62 -14.82 5.33
C TRP A 217 9.70 -14.43 6.49
N LEU A 218 9.31 -13.15 6.57
CA LEU A 218 8.34 -12.69 7.57
C LEU A 218 6.96 -13.28 7.31
N ARG A 219 6.54 -13.40 6.05
CA ARG A 219 5.25 -14.00 5.69
C ARG A 219 5.16 -15.43 6.20
N ASP A 220 6.18 -16.24 5.92
CA ASP A 220 6.21 -17.65 6.26
C ASP A 220 6.26 -17.81 7.78
N ALA A 221 7.11 -17.03 8.46
CA ALA A 221 7.15 -16.97 9.92
C ALA A 221 5.81 -16.58 10.56
N LEU A 222 5.16 -15.52 10.10
CA LEU A 222 3.86 -15.13 10.66
C LEU A 222 2.75 -16.14 10.37
N SER A 223 2.88 -16.93 9.29
CA SER A 223 1.92 -17.98 8.95
C SER A 223 2.07 -19.27 9.77
N GLU A 224 3.26 -19.50 10.32
CA GLU A 224 3.57 -20.66 11.17
C GLU A 224 3.16 -20.45 12.64
N ILE A 225 2.89 -19.20 13.05
CA ILE A 225 2.45 -18.90 14.42
C ILE A 225 1.06 -19.49 14.65
N ASP A 226 0.94 -20.28 15.72
CA ASP A 226 -0.35 -20.82 16.15
C ASP A 226 -1.32 -19.68 16.49
N PRO A 227 -2.57 -19.70 15.98
CA PRO A 227 -3.57 -18.67 16.26
C PRO A 227 -3.93 -18.48 17.75
N SER A 228 -3.61 -19.46 18.61
CA SER A 228 -3.76 -19.36 20.07
C SER A 228 -2.65 -18.57 20.76
N CYS A 229 -1.58 -18.20 20.05
CA CYS A 229 -0.54 -17.33 20.57
C CYS A 229 -1.08 -15.91 20.75
N ASP A 230 -1.00 -15.37 21.97
CA ASP A 230 -1.40 -13.98 22.24
C ASP A 230 -0.23 -13.00 22.10
N LYS A 231 0.99 -13.47 22.34
CA LYS A 231 2.21 -12.66 22.48
C LYS A 231 3.29 -13.15 21.53
N LEU A 232 3.80 -12.22 20.73
CA LEU A 232 4.99 -12.41 19.89
C LEU A 232 6.09 -11.47 20.36
N THR A 233 7.28 -12.01 20.56
CA THR A 233 8.48 -11.31 20.99
C THR A 233 9.49 -11.29 19.85
N LEU A 234 9.92 -10.09 19.48
CA LEU A 234 11.00 -9.84 18.54
C LEU A 234 12.27 -9.58 19.33
N ILE A 235 13.31 -10.37 19.06
CA ILE A 235 14.61 -10.28 19.73
C ILE A 235 15.66 -9.94 18.68
N GLY A 236 16.34 -8.81 18.85
CA GLY A 236 17.45 -8.38 18.01
C GLY A 236 18.75 -8.46 18.80
N ASN A 237 19.79 -9.06 18.20
CA ASN A 237 21.13 -9.14 18.78
C ASN A 237 22.13 -8.42 17.85
N PRO A 238 23.17 -7.78 18.42
CA PRO A 238 24.21 -7.16 17.61
C PRO A 238 24.95 -8.22 16.78
N PRO A 239 25.32 -7.92 15.52
CA PRO A 239 26.15 -8.82 14.73
C PRO A 239 27.48 -9.09 15.45
N PRO A 240 28.04 -10.32 15.37
CA PRO A 240 29.28 -10.64 16.06
C PRO A 240 30.40 -9.70 15.61
N ALA A 241 31.10 -9.10 16.58
CA ALA A 241 32.25 -8.25 16.31
C ALA A 241 33.31 -9.05 15.54
N GLN A 242 33.70 -8.59 14.36
CA GLN A 242 34.70 -9.26 13.52
C GLN A 242 36.13 -9.21 14.11
N ASP A 243 36.36 -8.47 15.21
CA ASP A 243 37.69 -8.15 15.74
C ASP A 243 38.02 -8.81 17.09
N SER A 244 38.09 -10.14 17.14
CA SER A 244 38.80 -10.81 18.23
C SER A 244 39.63 -11.99 17.69
N PRO A 245 40.92 -11.76 17.36
CA PRO A 245 41.78 -12.77 16.73
C PRO A 245 42.31 -13.83 17.73
N SER A 246 41.74 -13.94 18.94
CA SER A 246 42.31 -14.79 19.98
C SER A 246 41.27 -15.40 20.93
N ARG A 247 40.43 -16.30 20.43
CA ARG A 247 39.88 -17.38 21.25
C ARG A 247 39.38 -18.51 20.36
N ARG A 248 39.86 -19.73 20.63
CA ARG A 248 39.35 -20.96 20.01
C ARG A 248 37.82 -20.95 20.05
N PRO A 249 37.12 -21.37 18.99
CA PRO A 249 35.66 -21.40 19.01
C PRO A 249 35.22 -22.39 20.07
N ARG A 250 34.70 -21.87 21.19
CA ARG A 250 33.88 -22.67 22.08
C ARG A 250 32.62 -23.00 21.28
N ALA A 251 32.25 -24.27 21.21
CA ALA A 251 31.11 -24.79 20.45
C ALA A 251 29.74 -24.36 21.05
N THR A 252 29.60 -23.09 21.40
CA THR A 252 28.34 -22.45 21.73
C THR A 252 27.99 -21.62 20.51
N ALA A 253 26.97 -22.05 19.75
CA ALA A 253 26.47 -21.33 18.59
C ALA A 253 26.27 -19.84 18.95
N SER A 254 26.75 -18.94 18.09
CA SER A 254 26.49 -17.51 18.25
C SER A 254 24.98 -17.27 18.29
N PRO A 255 24.48 -16.37 19.16
CA PRO A 255 23.05 -16.07 19.19
C PRO A 255 22.58 -15.60 17.81
N PRO A 256 21.35 -15.93 17.40
CA PRO A 256 20.80 -15.47 16.13
C PRO A 256 20.73 -13.95 16.12
N ILE A 257 20.95 -13.33 14.96
CA ILE A 257 20.90 -11.87 14.83
C ILE A 257 19.49 -11.36 15.10
N PHE A 258 18.49 -12.09 14.59
CA PHE A 258 17.11 -11.78 14.81
C PHE A 258 16.35 -13.06 15.12
N ARG A 259 15.45 -12.99 16.10
CA ARG A 259 14.61 -14.11 16.50
C ARG A 259 13.17 -13.64 16.66
N ILE A 260 12.26 -14.42 16.12
CA ILE A 260 10.83 -14.30 16.39
C ILE A 260 10.48 -15.44 17.34
N HIS A 261 9.95 -15.09 18.51
CA HIS A 261 9.49 -16.05 19.52
C HIS A 261 8.01 -15.80 19.80
N ALA A 262 7.17 -16.82 19.64
CA ALA A 262 5.75 -16.76 19.99
C ALA A 262 5.44 -17.77 21.10
N GLU A 263 4.65 -17.36 22.07
CA GLU A 263 4.23 -18.20 23.20
C GLU A 263 2.72 -18.45 23.11
N GLY A 264 2.33 -19.72 23.02
CA GLY A 264 0.94 -20.17 22.96
C GLY A 264 0.60 -21.13 24.09
N ALA A 265 -0.67 -21.54 24.16
CA ALA A 265 -1.17 -22.39 25.24
C ALA A 265 -0.53 -23.78 25.31
N PHE A 266 0.00 -24.29 24.20
CA PHE A 266 0.51 -25.66 24.05
C PHE A 266 2.01 -25.74 23.76
N GLY A 267 2.73 -24.60 23.82
CA GLY A 267 4.16 -24.53 23.57
C GLY A 267 4.60 -23.17 23.06
N SER A 268 5.90 -23.05 22.79
CA SER A 268 6.49 -21.89 22.13
C SER A 268 6.99 -22.25 20.73
N THR A 269 6.99 -21.26 19.85
CA THR A 269 7.58 -21.35 18.51
C THR A 269 8.74 -20.35 18.42
N GLU A 270 9.90 -20.83 17.97
CA GLU A 270 11.10 -20.01 17.78
C GLU A 270 11.56 -20.07 16.32
N MET A 271 11.82 -18.90 15.73
CA MET A 271 12.34 -18.76 14.37
C MET A 271 13.58 -17.89 14.40
N ASP A 272 14.70 -18.49 14.04
CA ASP A 272 16.03 -17.88 14.12
C ASP A 272 16.54 -17.46 12.75
N TYR A 273 16.90 -16.18 12.65
CA TYR A 273 17.44 -15.57 11.45
C TYR A 273 18.95 -15.35 11.62
N PRO A 274 19.79 -16.12 10.90
CA PRO A 274 21.24 -16.00 10.99
C PRO A 274 21.74 -14.74 10.26
N ASN A 275 23.03 -14.45 10.41
CA ASN A 275 23.73 -13.39 9.66
C ASN A 275 23.97 -13.78 8.19
N ASP A 276 22.88 -14.01 7.45
CA ASP A 276 22.92 -14.37 6.04
C ASP A 276 22.33 -13.23 5.21
N ARG A 277 23.11 -12.69 4.26
CA ARG A 277 22.69 -11.60 3.38
C ARG A 277 21.57 -11.98 2.41
N GLU A 278 21.37 -13.27 2.16
CA GLU A 278 20.24 -13.74 1.35
C GLU A 278 18.89 -13.66 2.10
N VAL A 279 18.97 -13.57 3.44
CA VAL A 279 17.84 -13.49 4.36
C VAL A 279 17.68 -12.07 4.89
N LEU A 280 18.75 -11.53 5.53
CA LEU A 280 18.86 -10.20 6.10
C LEU A 280 19.79 -9.33 5.24
N GLU A 281 19.22 -8.50 4.38
CA GLU A 281 19.98 -7.59 3.52
C GLU A 281 20.69 -6.49 4.32
N THR A 282 20.06 -6.01 5.40
CA THR A 282 20.62 -4.97 6.27
C THR A 282 20.23 -5.23 7.71
N VAL A 283 21.17 -5.05 8.63
CA VAL A 283 20.96 -5.20 10.07
C VAL A 283 21.72 -4.07 10.76
N HIS A 284 21.02 -3.32 11.60
CA HIS A 284 21.61 -2.38 12.53
C HIS A 284 20.97 -2.59 13.91
N CYS A 285 21.79 -3.06 14.84
CA CYS A 285 21.42 -3.37 16.22
C CYS A 285 22.68 -3.16 17.06
N ALA A 286 22.67 -2.14 17.93
CA ALA A 286 23.85 -1.80 18.73
C ALA A 286 23.95 -2.68 19.99
N GLU A 287 22.81 -2.95 20.62
CA GLU A 287 22.70 -3.70 21.87
C GLU A 287 21.58 -4.75 21.74
N PRO A 288 21.64 -5.86 22.51
CA PRO A 288 20.54 -6.81 22.54
C PRO A 288 19.23 -6.15 22.97
N VAL A 289 18.19 -6.29 22.16
CA VAL A 289 16.85 -5.73 22.41
C VAL A 289 15.77 -6.80 22.31
N SER A 290 14.68 -6.62 23.06
CA SER A 290 13.55 -7.54 23.07
C SER A 290 12.24 -6.77 23.25
N PHE A 291 11.35 -6.89 22.27
CA PHE A 291 10.06 -6.18 22.23
C PHE A 291 8.92 -7.16 22.00
N SER A 292 7.84 -7.02 22.76
CA SER A 292 6.68 -7.94 22.66
C SER A 292 5.44 -7.22 22.15
N TYR A 293 4.64 -7.89 21.33
CA TYR A 293 3.45 -7.35 20.69
C TYR A 293 2.32 -8.37 20.74
N ARG A 294 1.08 -7.90 20.57
CA ARG A 294 -0.07 -8.80 20.40
C ARG A 294 -0.04 -9.42 19.01
N VAL A 295 -0.12 -10.74 18.94
CA VAL A 295 -0.12 -11.50 17.67
C VAL A 295 -1.24 -11.03 16.76
N ALA A 296 -2.45 -10.81 17.30
CA ALA A 296 -3.60 -10.34 16.55
C ALA A 296 -3.35 -9.05 15.74
N HIS A 297 -2.55 -8.13 16.28
CA HIS A 297 -2.21 -6.88 15.58
C HIS A 297 -1.10 -7.09 14.55
N ILE A 298 -0.03 -7.82 14.90
CA ILE A 298 1.04 -8.12 13.94
C ILE A 298 0.52 -8.93 12.75
N ALA A 299 -0.41 -9.86 12.97
CA ALA A 299 -1.02 -10.67 11.94
C ALA A 299 -1.72 -9.83 10.85
N ARG A 300 -2.11 -8.57 11.15
CA ARG A 300 -2.66 -7.65 10.13
C ARG A 300 -1.66 -7.35 9.01
N ALA A 301 -0.36 -7.36 9.30
CA ALA A 301 0.70 -7.18 8.32
C ALA A 301 0.80 -8.33 7.30
N GLN A 302 0.21 -9.50 7.58
CA GLN A 302 0.33 -10.69 6.73
C GLN A 302 -0.21 -10.45 5.31
N ARG A 303 -1.24 -9.62 5.15
CA ARG A 303 -1.78 -9.29 3.82
C ARG A 303 -0.84 -8.41 3.01
N ALA A 304 -0.18 -7.44 3.64
CA ALA A 304 0.84 -6.62 2.97
C ALA A 304 2.06 -7.47 2.58
N LEU A 305 2.46 -8.40 3.45
CA LEU A 305 3.56 -9.34 3.20
C LEU A 305 3.35 -10.26 1.99
N GLN A 306 2.09 -10.56 1.64
CA GLN A 306 1.76 -11.41 0.49
C GLN A 306 2.09 -10.76 -0.86
N SER A 307 2.02 -9.43 -0.96
CA SER A 307 2.26 -8.68 -2.21
C SER A 307 3.60 -7.94 -2.24
N SER A 308 4.28 -7.84 -1.11
CA SER A 308 5.57 -7.16 -1.01
C SER A 308 6.77 -8.06 -1.32
N SER A 309 7.85 -7.45 -1.81
CA SER A 309 9.12 -8.13 -2.09
C SER A 309 10.14 -7.98 -0.95
N LYS A 310 10.20 -6.79 -0.34
CA LYS A 310 11.12 -6.44 0.75
C LYS A 310 10.37 -5.75 1.87
N THR A 311 10.80 -6.03 3.09
CA THR A 311 10.29 -5.40 4.30
C THR A 311 11.43 -4.70 5.02
N SER A 312 11.30 -3.39 5.26
CA SER A 312 12.12 -2.64 6.21
C SER A 312 11.39 -2.63 7.55
N LEU A 313 11.94 -3.32 8.55
CA LEU A 313 11.44 -3.34 9.92
C LEU A 313 12.32 -2.42 10.77
N ARG A 314 11.70 -1.48 11.47
CA ARG A 314 12.35 -0.57 12.42
C ARG A 314 11.61 -0.61 13.75
N ILE A 315 12.34 -0.60 14.85
CA ILE A 315 11.77 -0.48 16.20
C ILE A 315 12.45 0.69 16.91
N GLY A 316 11.63 1.59 17.44
CA GLY A 316 12.07 2.73 18.26
C GLY A 316 12.46 2.32 19.68
N ASN A 317 13.14 3.21 20.40
CA ASN A 317 13.44 3.04 21.82
C ASN A 317 12.17 2.93 22.71
N ASP A 318 11.05 3.47 22.25
CA ASP A 318 9.72 3.42 22.86
C ASP A 318 9.01 2.08 22.61
N GLY A 319 9.62 1.19 21.82
CA GLY A 319 9.05 -0.10 21.42
C GLY A 319 8.03 -0.01 20.30
N THR A 320 7.80 1.16 19.70
CA THR A 320 6.93 1.26 18.53
C THR A 320 7.62 0.58 17.35
N MET A 321 6.95 -0.40 16.74
CA MET A 321 7.43 -1.07 15.53
C MET A 321 6.83 -0.40 14.29
N ASN A 322 7.68 -0.11 13.31
CA ASN A 322 7.30 0.34 11.97
C ASN A 322 7.83 -0.65 10.92
N MET A 323 6.94 -1.20 10.12
CA MET A 323 7.25 -2.06 8.98
C MET A 323 6.85 -1.36 7.69
N GLN A 324 7.80 -1.21 6.78
CA GLN A 324 7.56 -0.69 5.43
C GLN A 324 7.73 -1.82 4.42
N PHE A 325 6.67 -2.08 3.67
CA PHE A 325 6.58 -3.14 2.68
C PHE A 325 6.67 -2.54 1.28
N LEU A 326 7.72 -2.90 0.55
CA LEU A 326 7.89 -2.51 -0.84
C LEU A 326 7.03 -3.40 -1.73
N VAL A 327 6.05 -2.83 -2.42
CA VAL A 327 5.17 -3.56 -3.33
C VAL A 327 5.63 -3.31 -4.77
N PRO A 328 6.19 -4.31 -5.47
CA PRO A 328 6.70 -4.13 -6.82
C PRO A 328 5.60 -3.66 -7.79
N SER A 329 5.89 -2.61 -8.54
CA SER A 329 5.04 -2.18 -9.64
C SER A 329 5.39 -2.93 -10.93
N PRO A 330 4.40 -3.38 -11.72
CA PRO A 330 4.64 -3.96 -13.04
C PRO A 330 5.18 -2.91 -14.04
N LEU A 331 4.95 -1.63 -13.78
CA LEU A 331 5.49 -0.53 -14.56
C LEU A 331 6.94 -0.28 -14.14
N VAL A 332 7.87 -1.02 -14.73
CA VAL A 332 9.33 -0.75 -14.62
C VAL A 332 9.66 0.51 -15.43
N ARG A 333 9.13 1.67 -15.02
CA ARG A 333 9.61 2.97 -15.47
C ARG A 333 10.64 3.42 -14.43
N GLY A 334 11.92 3.27 -14.74
CA GLY A 334 13.05 3.46 -13.83
C GLY A 334 13.07 4.80 -13.10
N GLY A 335 12.33 4.89 -12.00
CA GLY A 335 12.24 6.04 -11.12
C GLY A 335 11.96 5.59 -9.68
N THR A 336 12.31 6.45 -8.72
CA THR A 336 12.23 6.24 -7.27
C THR A 336 10.81 6.19 -6.69
N ASN A 337 9.77 6.13 -7.53
CA ASN A 337 8.38 6.32 -7.12
C ASN A 337 7.68 4.97 -6.99
N GLU A 338 8.20 4.15 -6.09
CA GLU A 338 7.65 2.84 -5.78
C GLU A 338 6.48 2.98 -4.79
N ALA A 339 5.45 2.16 -4.99
CA ALA A 339 4.37 2.03 -4.04
C ALA A 339 4.84 1.25 -2.81
N PHE A 340 4.41 1.67 -1.64
CA PHE A 340 4.71 0.93 -0.42
C PHE A 340 3.57 1.00 0.58
N ILE A 341 3.56 0.04 1.48
CA ILE A 341 2.64 0.00 2.62
C ILE A 341 3.48 0.22 3.88
N SER A 342 3.10 1.18 4.72
CA SER A 342 3.68 1.34 6.04
C SER A 342 2.70 0.81 7.07
N PHE A 343 3.17 0.02 8.02
CA PHE A 343 2.40 -0.56 9.09
C PHE A 343 3.10 -0.28 10.41
N ARG A 344 2.39 0.31 11.35
CA ARG A 344 2.93 0.66 12.67
C ARG A 344 2.10 -0.02 13.74
N VAL A 345 2.78 -0.58 14.74
CA VAL A 345 2.13 -1.20 15.89
C VAL A 345 2.85 -0.85 17.18
N LYS A 346 2.07 -0.56 18.22
CA LYS A 346 2.60 -0.28 19.56
C LYS A 346 2.96 -1.57 20.29
N GLN A 347 4.03 -1.51 21.09
CA GLN A 347 4.42 -2.60 21.96
C GLN A 347 3.32 -2.94 22.97
N LEU A 348 3.25 -4.21 23.35
CA LEU A 348 2.60 -4.64 24.57
C LEU A 348 3.40 -4.12 25.78
N VAL A 349 2.91 -3.06 26.41
CA VAL A 349 3.45 -2.57 27.68
C VAL A 349 2.99 -3.54 28.77
N HIS A 350 3.91 -4.11 29.54
CA HIS A 350 3.53 -4.80 30.77
C HIS A 350 2.89 -3.77 31.68
N SER A 351 1.60 -3.94 32.01
CA SER A 351 1.03 -3.29 33.17
C SER A 351 1.77 -3.82 34.39
N THR A 352 2.81 -3.13 34.83
CA THR A 352 3.26 -3.25 36.22
C THR A 352 2.09 -2.78 37.06
N SER A 353 1.27 -3.73 37.52
CA SER A 353 0.34 -3.50 38.61
C SER A 353 1.15 -2.94 39.76
N CYS A 354 0.97 -1.66 40.07
CA CYS A 354 1.53 -1.03 41.25
C CYS A 354 1.01 -1.81 42.46
N SER A 355 1.94 -2.47 43.15
CA SER A 355 1.79 -3.11 44.45
C SER A 355 1.44 -2.11 45.55
#